data_AF-Q2UJ64-F1
#
_entry.id   AF-Q2UJ64-F1
#
_cell.length_a   1.000
_cell.length_b   1.000
_cell.length_c   1.000
_cell.angle_alpha   90.00
_cell.angle_beta   90.00
_cell.angle_gamma   90.00
#
_symmetry.space_group_name_H-M   'P 1'
#
loop_
_entity.id
_entity.type
_entity.pdbx_description
1 polymer ?
#
loop_
_entity_poly.entity_id
_entity_poly.type
_entity_poly.pdbx_seq_one_letter_code
_entity_poly.pdbx_strand_id
1 'polypeptide(L)'
;MQPLRLLALTAILKGAWALSANCTGSFDAISASDFVANINPGWNLGNSLDATPNEDSWNNPTVQESTFDYVKAAGFKSVRLPVTWTHHFTSESPDWTVDPKWLQRVSDVIDMITSRGLYTIVNVHHGKPSKYAYKHGLVSG
;
A
#
# COMPACT_ATOMS: atom_id res chain seq x y z
N MET A 1 37.46 5.80 54.84
CA MET A 1 37.21 4.48 54.21
C MET A 1 35.74 4.15 54.40
N GLN A 2 34.90 4.44 53.40
CA GLN A 2 33.49 4.02 53.36
C GLN A 2 33.35 2.94 52.28
N PRO A 3 32.60 1.85 52.52
CA PRO A 3 32.43 0.80 51.53
C PRO A 3 31.42 1.26 50.46
N LEU A 4 31.85 1.17 49.21
CA LEU A 4 31.02 1.46 48.04
C LEU A 4 30.00 0.32 47.88
N ARG A 5 28.71 0.65 48.03
CA ARG A 5 27.60 -0.27 47.72
C ARG A 5 27.48 -0.41 46.20
N LEU A 6 27.68 -1.62 45.71
CA LEU A 6 27.44 -1.97 44.31
C LEU A 6 25.93 -2.17 44.10
N LEU A 7 25.24 -1.18 43.52
CA LEU A 7 23.89 -1.38 42.99
C LEU A 7 23.99 -2.08 41.64
N ALA A 8 23.33 -3.23 41.53
CA ALA A 8 23.13 -3.96 40.29
C ALA A 8 22.30 -3.12 39.29
N LEU A 9 22.72 -3.13 38.02
CA LEU A 9 21.86 -2.74 36.91
C LEU A 9 21.95 -3.81 35.83
N THR A 10 21.17 -4.88 36.00
CA THR A 10 20.88 -5.83 34.94
C THR A 10 19.98 -5.14 33.92
N ALA A 11 20.57 -4.70 32.81
CA ALA A 11 19.82 -4.26 31.65
C ALA A 11 19.14 -5.48 31.00
N ILE A 12 17.84 -5.65 31.27
CA ILE A 12 17.02 -6.64 30.57
C ILE A 12 16.78 -6.10 29.16
N LEU A 13 17.49 -6.65 28.16
CA LEU A 13 17.14 -6.50 26.75
C LEU A 13 15.73 -7.09 26.56
N LYS A 14 14.71 -6.23 26.52
CA LYS A 14 13.41 -6.60 25.99
C LYS A 14 13.56 -6.70 24.47
N GLY A 15 14.04 -7.85 23.99
CA GLY A 15 13.91 -8.20 22.58
C GLY A 15 12.44 -8.09 22.19
N ALA A 16 12.14 -7.25 21.22
CA ALA A 16 10.81 -7.18 20.63
C ALA A 16 10.58 -8.51 19.90
N TRP A 17 9.95 -9.45 20.57
CA TRP A 17 9.36 -10.60 19.92
C TRP A 17 8.31 -10.05 18.97
N ALA A 18 8.51 -10.26 17.66
CA ALA A 18 7.46 -10.07 16.69
C ALA A 18 6.30 -10.97 17.16
N LEU A 19 5.22 -10.35 17.65
CA LEU A 19 3.98 -11.05 17.88
C LEU A 19 3.57 -11.64 16.53
N SER A 20 3.64 -12.97 16.42
CA SER A 20 3.01 -13.68 15.32
C SER A 20 1.54 -13.28 15.30
N ALA A 21 1.12 -12.51 14.31
CA ALA A 21 -0.27 -12.20 14.10
C ALA A 21 -1.00 -13.52 13.83
N ASN A 22 -1.87 -13.93 14.76
CA ASN A 22 -2.77 -15.05 14.53
C ASN A 22 -3.85 -14.59 13.55
N CYS A 23 -3.64 -14.81 12.26
CA CYS A 23 -4.66 -14.63 11.26
C CYS A 23 -5.72 -15.72 11.46
N THR A 24 -6.82 -15.39 12.13
CA THR A 24 -7.96 -16.29 12.37
C THR A 24 -8.86 -16.48 11.13
N GLY A 25 -8.44 -15.93 9.98
CA GLY A 25 -9.19 -16.03 8.74
C GLY A 25 -9.21 -17.47 8.22
N SER A 26 -10.39 -17.94 7.82
CA SER A 26 -10.52 -19.10 6.94
C SER A 26 -10.13 -18.68 5.53
N PHE A 27 -9.26 -19.44 4.87
CA PHE A 27 -9.04 -19.28 3.43
C PHE A 27 -9.98 -20.22 2.69
N ASP A 28 -10.94 -19.65 1.98
CA ASP A 28 -11.79 -20.42 1.07
C ASP A 28 -11.03 -20.62 -0.24
N ALA A 29 -10.65 -21.87 -0.51
CA ALA A 29 -9.95 -22.23 -1.73
C ALA A 29 -10.81 -21.87 -2.95
N ILE A 30 -10.23 -21.13 -3.89
CA ILE A 30 -10.86 -20.71 -5.14
C ILE A 30 -10.01 -21.15 -6.33
N SER A 31 -10.65 -21.69 -7.37
CA SER A 31 -9.93 -21.99 -8.61
C SER A 31 -9.60 -20.72 -9.38
N ALA A 32 -8.56 -20.75 -10.22
CA ALA A 32 -8.22 -19.59 -11.05
C ALA A 32 -9.38 -19.18 -11.97
N SER A 33 -10.12 -20.14 -12.51
CA SER A 33 -11.30 -19.88 -13.36
C SER A 33 -12.43 -19.22 -12.58
N ASP A 34 -12.72 -19.69 -11.36
CA ASP A 34 -13.78 -19.11 -10.53
C ASP A 34 -13.40 -17.69 -10.07
N PHE A 35 -12.12 -17.47 -9.73
CA PHE A 35 -11.63 -16.13 -9.41
C PHE A 35 -11.84 -15.17 -10.57
N VAL A 36 -11.40 -15.54 -11.79
CA VAL A 36 -11.58 -14.68 -12.99
C VAL A 36 -13.06 -14.45 -13.30
N ALA A 37 -13.92 -15.45 -13.15
CA ALA A 37 -15.36 -15.32 -13.36
C ALA A 37 -16.01 -14.36 -12.34
N ASN A 38 -15.55 -14.39 -11.09
CA ASN A 38 -16.09 -13.58 -10.00
C ASN A 38 -15.69 -12.10 -10.09
N ILE A 39 -14.53 -11.78 -10.67
CA ILE A 39 -14.07 -10.39 -10.81
C ILE A 39 -14.58 -9.67 -12.07
N ASN A 40 -15.21 -10.39 -13.02
CA ASN A 40 -15.66 -9.83 -14.30
C ASN A 40 -17.15 -9.39 -14.27
N PRO A 41 -17.52 -8.18 -14.74
CA PRO A 41 -16.67 -7.14 -15.34
C PRO A 41 -15.90 -6.30 -14.31
N GLY A 42 -14.71 -5.84 -14.72
CA GLY A 42 -13.85 -4.96 -13.92
C GLY A 42 -13.74 -3.54 -14.48
N TRP A 43 -13.49 -2.59 -13.59
CA TRP A 43 -13.27 -1.17 -13.91
C TRP A 43 -11.88 -0.72 -13.42
N ASN A 44 -11.27 0.30 -14.04
CA ASN A 44 -9.97 0.84 -13.61
C ASN A 44 -10.14 2.24 -13.01
N LEU A 45 -9.60 2.46 -11.81
CA LEU A 45 -9.43 3.80 -11.24
C LEU A 45 -8.17 4.45 -11.83
N GLY A 46 -8.21 4.78 -13.13
CA GLY A 46 -7.08 5.37 -13.83
C GLY A 46 -6.86 6.85 -13.49
N ASN A 47 -5.62 7.31 -13.68
CA ASN A 47 -5.19 8.69 -13.45
C ASN A 47 -5.56 9.23 -12.06
N SER A 48 -5.51 8.36 -11.05
CA SER A 48 -5.73 8.69 -9.64
C SER A 48 -4.45 8.35 -8.88
N LEU A 49 -4.38 7.23 -8.13
CA LEU A 49 -3.17 6.87 -7.36
C LEU A 49 -1.96 6.50 -8.23
N ASP A 50 -2.17 6.32 -9.53
CA ASP A 50 -1.12 6.17 -10.53
C ASP A 50 -0.57 7.50 -11.05
N ALA A 51 -1.26 8.62 -10.81
CA ALA A 51 -0.77 9.94 -11.19
C ALA A 51 0.56 10.28 -10.50
N THR A 52 1.31 11.19 -11.10
CA THR A 52 2.61 11.63 -10.58
C THR A 52 2.63 13.16 -10.43
N PRO A 53 3.11 13.70 -9.29
CA PRO A 53 3.64 12.97 -8.13
C PRO A 53 2.60 12.41 -7.15
N ASN A 54 1.39 12.96 -7.07
CA ASN A 54 0.35 12.57 -6.11
C ASN A 54 -0.96 12.19 -6.82
N GLU A 55 -1.90 11.62 -6.06
CA GLU A 55 -3.20 11.15 -6.54
C GLU A 55 -4.02 12.20 -7.33
N ASP A 56 -3.86 13.48 -7.02
CA ASP A 56 -4.58 14.62 -7.60
C ASP A 56 -3.77 15.37 -8.68
N SER A 57 -2.61 14.84 -9.08
CA SER A 57 -1.65 15.59 -9.90
C SER A 57 -1.97 15.61 -11.40
N TRP A 58 -2.88 14.76 -11.85
CA TRP A 58 -3.34 14.72 -13.24
C TRP A 58 -4.76 15.28 -13.35
N ASN A 59 -5.67 14.58 -14.02
CA ASN A 59 -6.98 15.12 -14.40
C ASN A 59 -8.12 14.74 -13.44
N ASN A 60 -7.81 14.08 -12.32
CA ASN A 60 -8.81 13.66 -11.35
C ASN A 60 -8.51 14.26 -9.97
N PRO A 61 -9.55 14.61 -9.18
CA PRO A 61 -9.36 14.93 -7.77
C PRO A 61 -9.08 13.66 -6.94
N THR A 62 -8.71 13.85 -5.68
CA THR A 62 -8.62 12.76 -4.69
C THR A 62 -9.89 11.90 -4.70
N VAL A 63 -9.73 10.58 -4.82
CA VAL A 63 -10.87 9.67 -4.93
C VAL A 63 -11.72 9.71 -3.68
N GLN A 64 -13.03 9.79 -3.89
CA GLN A 64 -14.06 9.76 -2.87
C GLN A 64 -14.73 8.39 -2.83
N GLU A 65 -15.22 8.01 -1.66
CA GLU A 65 -15.98 6.77 -1.46
C GLU A 65 -17.14 6.59 -2.43
N SER A 66 -17.87 7.68 -2.71
CA SER A 66 -19.02 7.67 -3.61
C SER A 66 -18.68 7.20 -5.02
N THR A 67 -17.43 7.35 -5.47
CA THR A 67 -16.97 6.81 -6.75
C THR A 67 -17.22 5.31 -6.84
N PHE A 68 -16.96 4.58 -5.76
CA PHE A 68 -17.12 3.12 -5.74
C PHE A 68 -18.58 2.70 -5.57
N ASP A 69 -19.43 3.55 -5.00
CA ASP A 69 -20.89 3.35 -5.02
C ASP A 69 -21.42 3.37 -6.45
N TYR A 70 -20.97 4.33 -7.27
CA TYR A 70 -21.34 4.38 -8.69
C TYR A 70 -20.79 3.19 -9.48
N VAL A 71 -19.54 2.78 -9.24
CA VAL A 71 -18.94 1.60 -9.87
C VAL A 71 -19.73 0.33 -9.54
N LYS A 72 -20.11 0.15 -8.27
CA LYS A 72 -20.94 -0.99 -7.86
C LYS A 72 -22.32 -0.94 -8.50
N ALA A 73 -22.97 0.23 -8.48
CA ALA A 73 -24.30 0.43 -9.07
C ALA A 73 -24.31 0.22 -10.59
N ALA A 74 -23.20 0.50 -11.27
CA ALA A 74 -23.01 0.23 -12.70
C ALA A 74 -22.82 -1.26 -13.03
N GLY A 75 -22.76 -2.14 -12.02
CA GLY A 75 -22.69 -3.60 -12.20
C GLY A 75 -21.28 -4.18 -12.30
N PHE A 76 -20.25 -3.38 -12.03
CA PHE A 76 -18.88 -3.91 -11.93
C PHE A 76 -18.72 -4.78 -10.69
N LYS A 77 -17.89 -5.81 -10.81
CA LYS A 77 -17.54 -6.73 -9.72
C LYS A 77 -16.15 -6.50 -9.16
N SER A 78 -15.29 -5.84 -9.92
CA SER A 78 -13.93 -5.54 -9.49
C SER A 78 -13.45 -4.15 -9.89
N VAL A 79 -12.47 -3.66 -9.14
CA VAL A 79 -11.71 -2.44 -9.44
C VAL A 79 -10.23 -2.80 -9.54
N ARG A 80 -9.58 -2.41 -10.62
CA ARG A 80 -8.12 -2.34 -10.67
C ARG A 80 -7.70 -0.97 -10.16
N LEU A 81 -6.88 -0.97 -9.12
CA LEU A 81 -6.31 0.20 -8.46
C LEU A 81 -4.84 0.34 -8.89
N PRO A 82 -4.55 1.09 -9.98
CA PRO A 82 -3.19 1.37 -10.37
C PRO A 82 -2.54 2.34 -9.37
N VAL A 83 -1.31 2.03 -8.91
CA VAL A 83 -0.61 2.85 -7.91
C VAL A 83 0.82 3.14 -8.37
N THR A 84 1.22 4.40 -8.32
CA THR A 84 2.61 4.82 -8.52
C THR A 84 3.28 5.05 -7.18
N TRP A 85 4.41 4.37 -6.96
CA TRP A 85 5.10 4.37 -5.65
C TRP A 85 6.36 5.24 -5.65
N THR A 86 6.90 5.55 -6.84
CA THR A 86 8.24 6.17 -7.01
C THR A 86 8.40 7.51 -6.28
N HIS A 87 7.33 8.28 -6.11
CA HIS A 87 7.36 9.59 -5.43
C HIS A 87 7.14 9.51 -3.92
N HIS A 88 6.85 8.32 -3.41
CA HIS A 88 6.43 8.08 -2.03
C HIS A 88 7.38 7.14 -1.29
N PHE A 89 8.65 7.12 -1.69
CA PHE A 89 9.71 6.52 -0.88
C PHE A 89 10.34 7.58 0.02
N THR A 90 10.47 7.28 1.32
CA THR A 90 11.10 8.13 2.33
C THR A 90 12.57 7.79 2.55
N SER A 91 13.02 6.64 2.06
CA SER A 91 14.43 6.28 2.04
C SER A 91 14.84 5.76 0.66
N GLU A 92 16.14 5.72 0.46
CA GLU A 92 16.76 5.28 -0.79
C GLU A 92 17.31 3.86 -0.63
N SER A 93 18.10 3.43 -1.62
CA SER A 93 18.81 2.14 -1.56
C SER A 93 19.65 2.01 -0.28
N PRO A 94 19.66 0.85 0.38
CA PRO A 94 18.97 -0.39 0.00
C PRO A 94 17.53 -0.52 0.54
N ASP A 95 17.09 0.40 1.38
CA ASP A 95 15.90 0.22 2.22
C ASP A 95 14.58 0.50 1.49
N TRP A 96 14.55 1.52 0.61
CA TRP A 96 13.37 1.90 -0.19
C TRP A 96 12.06 1.92 0.62
N THR A 97 12.09 2.55 1.80
CA THR A 97 10.94 2.60 2.71
C THR A 97 9.84 3.43 2.08
N VAL A 98 8.62 2.89 2.01
CA VAL A 98 7.44 3.62 1.53
C VAL A 98 6.95 4.56 2.64
N ASP A 99 6.57 5.79 2.28
CA ASP A 99 5.92 6.74 3.18
C ASP A 99 4.69 6.08 3.83
N PRO A 100 4.66 5.94 5.18
CA PRO A 100 3.52 5.38 5.87
C PRO A 100 2.19 6.08 5.55
N LYS A 101 2.20 7.39 5.25
CA LYS A 101 0.99 8.12 4.85
C LYS A 101 0.47 7.69 3.48
N TRP A 102 1.38 7.47 2.53
CA TRP A 102 1.00 6.97 1.21
C TRP A 102 0.49 5.53 1.29
N LEU A 103 1.17 4.68 2.07
CA LEU A 103 0.73 3.31 2.30
C LEU A 103 -0.66 3.26 2.96
N GLN A 104 -0.90 4.12 3.96
CA GLN A 104 -2.21 4.26 4.58
C GLN A 104 -3.26 4.73 3.58
N ARG A 105 -2.95 5.74 2.74
CA ARG A 105 -3.89 6.21 1.72
C ARG A 105 -4.27 5.11 0.72
N VAL A 106 -3.31 4.29 0.28
CA VAL A 106 -3.60 3.13 -0.57
C VAL A 106 -4.51 2.14 0.15
N SER A 107 -4.26 1.86 1.43
CA SER A 107 -5.11 1.00 2.26
C SER A 107 -6.53 1.56 2.39
N ASP A 108 -6.68 2.86 2.65
CA ASP A 108 -7.98 3.49 2.78
C ASP A 108 -8.80 3.28 1.49
N VAL A 109 -8.20 3.50 0.32
CA VAL A 109 -8.89 3.30 -0.98
C VAL A 109 -9.24 1.83 -1.22
N ILE A 110 -8.39 0.89 -0.80
CA ILE A 110 -8.71 -0.55 -0.82
C ILE A 110 -9.92 -0.85 0.07
N ASP A 111 -10.00 -0.25 1.26
CA ASP A 111 -11.14 -0.42 2.17
C ASP A 111 -12.42 0.19 1.57
N MET A 112 -12.32 1.34 0.91
CA MET A 112 -13.44 1.94 0.17
C MET A 112 -13.99 1.00 -0.91
N ILE A 113 -13.12 0.26 -1.61
CA ILE A 113 -13.50 -0.72 -2.64
C ILE A 113 -14.10 -1.99 -1.99
N THR A 114 -13.37 -2.60 -1.07
CA THR A 114 -13.68 -3.94 -0.54
C THR A 114 -14.88 -3.92 0.42
N SER A 115 -15.11 -2.83 1.14
CA SER A 115 -16.33 -2.63 1.95
C SER A 115 -17.62 -2.72 1.14
N ARG A 116 -17.56 -2.51 -0.18
CA ARG A 116 -18.69 -2.62 -1.12
C ARG A 116 -18.81 -3.99 -1.79
N GLY A 117 -18.04 -4.97 -1.32
CA GLY A 117 -17.98 -6.32 -1.89
C GLY A 117 -17.50 -6.32 -3.33
N LEU A 118 -16.62 -5.37 -3.68
CA LEU A 118 -15.88 -5.36 -4.95
C LEU A 118 -14.52 -6.03 -4.72
N TYR A 119 -14.09 -6.82 -5.68
CA TYR A 119 -12.71 -7.31 -5.71
C TYR A 119 -11.77 -6.17 -6.08
N THR A 120 -10.54 -6.20 -5.58
CA THR A 120 -9.50 -5.22 -5.95
C THR A 120 -8.24 -5.88 -6.47
N ILE A 121 -7.61 -5.27 -7.47
CA ILE A 121 -6.27 -5.63 -7.96
C ILE A 121 -5.38 -4.40 -7.83
N VAL A 122 -4.37 -4.48 -6.98
CA VAL A 122 -3.38 -3.42 -6.74
C VAL A 122 -2.09 -3.75 -7.48
N ASN A 123 -1.40 -2.75 -8.03
CA ASN A 123 -0.14 -2.99 -8.71
C ASN A 123 0.91 -1.88 -8.49
N VAL A 124 2.08 -2.08 -9.07
CA VAL A 124 3.06 -1.03 -9.36
C VAL A 124 2.79 -0.53 -10.77
N HIS A 125 2.41 0.74 -10.93
CA HIS A 125 1.92 1.28 -12.19
C HIS A 125 2.98 2.06 -12.98
N HIS A 126 3.20 3.34 -12.66
CA HIS A 126 4.26 4.14 -13.30
C HIS A 126 5.55 4.08 -12.47
N GLY A 127 6.24 2.94 -12.55
CA GLY A 127 7.57 2.79 -11.96
C GLY A 127 8.65 3.35 -12.88
N LYS A 128 9.42 4.34 -12.42
CA LYS A 128 10.74 4.66 -13.01
C LYS A 128 11.79 4.76 -11.91
N PRO A 129 12.40 3.63 -11.50
CA PRO A 129 13.46 3.63 -10.48
C PRO A 129 14.57 4.64 -10.79
N SER A 130 14.90 4.79 -12.08
CA SER A 130 16.03 5.61 -12.51
C SER A 130 15.77 7.12 -12.44
N LYS A 131 14.56 7.62 -12.70
CA LYS A 131 14.36 9.09 -12.79
C LYS A 131 14.39 9.79 -11.43
N TYR A 132 13.93 9.12 -10.37
CA TYR A 132 14.07 9.64 -9.00
C TYR A 132 15.54 9.62 -8.57
N ALA A 133 16.22 8.51 -8.85
CA ALA A 133 17.64 8.36 -8.57
C ALA A 133 18.52 9.38 -9.33
N TYR A 134 18.21 9.69 -10.60
CA TYR A 134 18.90 10.75 -11.34
C TYR A 134 18.61 12.16 -10.79
N LYS A 135 17.35 12.45 -10.43
CA LYS A 135 16.97 13.78 -9.91
C LYS A 135 17.56 14.07 -8.52
N HIS A 136 17.87 13.02 -7.76
CA HIS A 136 18.48 13.10 -6.43
C HIS A 136 19.96 12.67 -6.39
N GLY A 137 20.61 12.49 -7.54
CA GLY A 137 22.08 12.29 -7.64
C GLY A 137 22.59 10.91 -7.23
N LEU A 138 21.74 9.88 -7.23
CA LEU A 138 22.02 8.54 -6.70
C LEU A 138 22.58 7.54 -7.71
N VAL A 139 22.64 7.93 -8.99
CA VAL A 139 23.34 7.20 -10.05
C VAL A 139 23.93 8.21 -11.03
N SER A 140 25.24 8.15 -11.22
CA SER A 140 25.94 8.84 -12.30
C SER A 140 25.65 8.11 -13.63
N GLY A 141 25.34 8.88 -14.67
CA GLY A 141 25.28 8.38 -16.06
C GLY A 141 26.63 8.00 -16.60
#